data_AF-A0A6C7MHE1-F1
#
_entry.id   AF-A0A6C7MHE1-F1
#
_cell.length_a   1.000
_cell.length_b   1.000
_cell.length_c   1.000
_cell.angle_alpha   90.00
_cell.angle_beta   90.00
_cell.angle_gamma   90.00
#
_symmetry.space_group_name_H-M   'P 1'
#
loop_
_entity.id
_entity.type
_entity.pdbx_description
1 polymer ?
#
loop_
_entity_poly.entity_id
_entity_poly.type
_entity_poly.pdbx_seq_one_letter_code
_entity_poly.pdbx_strand_id
1 'polypeptide(L)'
;MQINKYNNEDLIKLNKAITGGGHKGYFNYDEKSKDPKSPLNPWAFIRVKNEVITLKASLESILPAIQRGVIGYNDCTDGSEEIILEFCKQYPSFIPIKYPYEIQIQNPKSEENKLYSYYNYVASFIPKDEWLIKIDVDHIYDAKKLYKSFYIPKNKYDVVSYSRVDIHYFNDNFFLCKDNNGNILKEPGDCLLINNYNLKWKEVLIDRINNNWKKATKQSFSSNIHSLEQLKYKHRILFHTELNNYHFPFLKKHRAQDIYK
;
A
#
# COMPACT_ATOMS: atom_id res chain seq x y z
N MET A 1 15.58 -14.98 17.01
CA MET A 1 14.52 -15.06 15.98
C MET A 1 15.04 -15.90 14.82
N GLN A 2 14.41 -17.03 14.48
CA GLN A 2 14.93 -17.98 13.48
C GLN A 2 14.90 -17.47 12.02
N ILE A 3 14.32 -16.29 11.78
CA ILE A 3 14.16 -15.71 10.44
C ILE A 3 15.47 -15.47 9.68
N ASN A 4 16.61 -15.43 10.36
CA ASN A 4 17.91 -15.24 9.71
C ASN A 4 18.33 -16.45 8.85
N LYS A 5 17.76 -17.64 9.13
CA LYS A 5 18.02 -18.87 8.36
C LYS A 5 17.33 -18.90 6.99
N TYR A 6 16.37 -18.01 6.75
CA TYR A 6 15.59 -17.95 5.52
C TYR A 6 15.85 -16.63 4.78
N ASN A 7 15.78 -16.68 3.46
CA ASN A 7 15.83 -15.51 2.59
C ASN A 7 14.48 -15.33 1.86
N ASN A 8 14.28 -14.15 1.27
CA ASN A 8 13.03 -13.79 0.61
C ASN A 8 12.78 -14.70 -0.62
N GLU A 9 13.82 -14.98 -1.41
CA GLU A 9 13.70 -15.70 -2.67
C GLU A 9 13.21 -17.14 -2.49
N ASP A 10 13.72 -17.84 -1.49
CA ASP A 10 13.33 -19.22 -1.19
C ASP A 10 11.87 -19.29 -0.76
N LEU A 11 11.42 -18.35 0.09
CA LEU A 11 10.01 -18.28 0.53
C LEU A 11 9.09 -17.89 -0.64
N ILE A 12 9.50 -16.98 -1.52
CA ILE A 12 8.73 -16.62 -2.71
C ILE A 12 8.63 -17.81 -3.67
N LYS A 13 9.74 -18.51 -3.94
CA LYS A 13 9.75 -19.73 -4.77
C LYS A 13 8.84 -20.82 -4.18
N LEU A 14 8.91 -21.02 -2.86
CA LEU A 14 8.05 -21.97 -2.16
C LEU A 14 6.58 -21.61 -2.33
N ASN A 15 6.21 -20.34 -2.11
CA ASN A 15 4.81 -19.89 -2.22
C ASN A 15 4.24 -20.07 -3.63
N LYS A 16 5.04 -19.85 -4.67
CA LYS A 16 4.63 -20.09 -6.07
C LYS A 16 4.26 -21.54 -6.36
N ALA A 17 4.86 -22.49 -5.66
CA ALA A 17 4.56 -23.91 -5.81
C ALA A 17 3.32 -24.36 -5.02
N ILE A 18 2.80 -23.52 -4.11
CA ILE A 18 1.62 -23.86 -3.30
C ILE A 18 0.34 -23.56 -4.09
N THR A 19 -0.50 -24.57 -4.25
CA THR A 19 -1.83 -24.46 -4.87
C THR A 19 -2.91 -24.69 -3.81
N GLY A 20 -3.37 -23.61 -3.17
CA GLY A 20 -4.39 -23.65 -2.12
C GLY A 20 -3.83 -24.01 -0.73
N GLY A 21 -4.61 -23.71 0.33
CA GLY A 21 -4.24 -24.08 1.71
C GLY A 21 -3.37 -23.06 2.48
N GLY A 22 -3.18 -21.84 1.93
CA GLY A 22 -2.40 -20.76 2.54
C GLY A 22 -0.97 -20.66 2.01
N HIS A 23 -0.15 -19.80 2.59
CA HIS A 23 1.24 -19.59 2.18
C HIS A 23 2.21 -19.63 3.37
N LYS A 24 3.51 -19.59 3.06
CA LYS A 24 4.59 -19.62 4.02
C LYS A 24 5.34 -18.29 4.08
N GLY A 25 5.84 -17.98 5.26
CA GLY A 25 6.59 -16.76 5.52
C GLY A 25 7.31 -16.79 6.86
N TYR A 26 7.94 -15.66 7.18
CA TYR A 26 8.66 -15.45 8.43
C TYR A 26 7.77 -15.65 9.67
N PHE A 27 6.48 -15.33 9.54
CA PHE A 27 5.46 -15.54 10.56
C PHE A 27 5.26 -17.00 10.96
N ASN A 28 5.61 -17.99 10.12
CA ASN A 28 5.49 -19.41 10.50
C ASN A 28 6.50 -19.80 11.60
N TYR A 29 7.56 -19.01 11.78
CA TYR A 29 8.64 -19.29 12.72
C TYR A 29 8.57 -18.44 13.99
N ASP A 30 7.39 -17.86 14.26
CA ASP A 30 7.17 -16.90 15.33
C ASP A 30 5.77 -17.05 15.92
N GLU A 31 5.70 -17.58 17.13
CA GLU A 31 4.44 -17.81 17.84
C GLU A 31 3.63 -16.53 18.05
N LYS A 32 4.29 -15.37 18.20
CA LYS A 32 3.61 -14.07 18.39
C LYS A 32 2.86 -13.61 17.13
N SER A 33 3.14 -14.22 16.00
CA SER A 33 2.47 -13.92 14.72
C SER A 33 1.16 -14.68 14.54
N LYS A 34 0.83 -15.60 15.46
CA LYS A 34 -0.48 -16.26 15.48
C LYS A 34 -1.57 -15.39 16.09
N ASP A 35 -1.22 -14.40 16.91
CA ASP A 35 -2.18 -13.48 17.52
C ASP A 35 -2.64 -12.42 16.48
N PRO A 36 -3.93 -12.38 16.11
CA PRO A 36 -4.45 -11.40 15.15
C PRO A 36 -4.40 -9.95 15.65
N LYS A 37 -4.24 -9.71 16.95
CA LYS A 37 -4.07 -8.36 17.52
C LYS A 37 -2.61 -7.92 17.60
N SER A 38 -1.68 -8.82 17.31
CA SER A 38 -0.25 -8.53 17.27
C SER A 38 0.10 -7.70 16.03
N PRO A 39 1.02 -6.72 16.14
CA PRO A 39 1.56 -6.03 14.97
C PRO A 39 2.32 -6.97 14.02
N LEU A 40 2.70 -8.17 14.48
CA LEU A 40 3.33 -9.22 13.67
C LEU A 40 2.34 -9.99 12.78
N ASN A 41 1.04 -9.75 12.95
CA ASN A 41 -0.02 -10.29 12.09
C ASN A 41 -0.90 -9.18 11.51
N PRO A 42 -0.33 -8.19 10.80
CA PRO A 42 -1.11 -7.10 10.26
C PRO A 42 -1.92 -7.57 9.05
N TRP A 43 -3.05 -6.92 8.81
CA TRP A 43 -3.74 -6.98 7.54
C TRP A 43 -3.00 -6.15 6.50
N ALA A 44 -2.70 -6.71 5.33
CA ALA A 44 -2.41 -5.88 4.16
C ALA A 44 -3.69 -5.13 3.76
N PHE A 45 -3.64 -3.81 3.75
CA PHE A 45 -4.64 -2.94 3.18
C PHE A 45 -4.15 -2.47 1.81
N ILE A 46 -4.73 -3.02 0.74
CA ILE A 46 -4.29 -2.78 -0.65
C ILE A 46 -5.42 -2.11 -1.43
N ARG A 47 -5.06 -1.13 -2.27
CA ARG A 47 -5.96 -0.45 -3.20
C ARG A 47 -5.40 -0.51 -4.61
N VAL A 48 -6.19 -0.97 -5.57
CA VAL A 48 -5.75 -1.17 -6.96
C VAL A 48 -6.66 -0.43 -7.94
N LYS A 49 -6.04 0.26 -8.91
CA LYS A 49 -6.69 0.77 -10.13
C LYS A 49 -5.66 0.78 -11.26
N ASN A 50 -5.78 -0.16 -12.19
CA ASN A 50 -4.93 -0.31 -13.37
C ASN A 50 -3.42 -0.36 -13.07
N GLU A 51 -2.97 -1.47 -12.46
CA GLU A 51 -1.60 -1.69 -11.97
C GLU A 51 -0.98 -2.96 -12.57
N VAL A 52 -1.47 -3.45 -13.72
CA VAL A 52 -1.15 -4.78 -14.26
C VAL A 52 0.35 -5.08 -14.33
N ILE A 53 1.18 -4.06 -14.58
CA ILE A 53 2.63 -4.21 -14.78
C ILE A 53 3.34 -4.67 -13.50
N THR A 54 2.98 -4.12 -12.34
CA THR A 54 3.69 -4.35 -11.07
C THR A 54 2.91 -5.21 -10.09
N LEU A 55 1.59 -5.32 -10.26
CA LEU A 55 0.65 -5.90 -9.30
C LEU A 55 1.08 -7.29 -8.82
N LYS A 56 1.31 -8.24 -9.74
CA LYS A 56 1.68 -9.61 -9.37
C LYS A 56 2.99 -9.66 -8.58
N ALA A 57 4.03 -8.98 -9.06
CA ALA A 57 5.32 -8.95 -8.40
C ALA A 57 5.23 -8.28 -7.00
N SER A 58 4.43 -7.23 -6.87
CA SER A 58 4.17 -6.56 -5.59
C SER A 58 3.51 -7.49 -4.59
N LEU A 59 2.40 -8.13 -4.98
CA LEU A 59 1.66 -9.07 -4.14
C LEU A 59 2.53 -10.27 -3.72
N GLU A 60 3.29 -10.84 -4.65
CA GLU A 60 4.21 -11.95 -4.35
C GLU A 60 5.32 -11.53 -3.37
N SER A 61 5.82 -10.30 -3.47
CA SER A 61 6.91 -9.80 -2.62
C SER A 61 6.51 -9.63 -1.15
N ILE A 62 5.22 -9.44 -0.84
CA ILE A 62 4.75 -9.29 0.54
C ILE A 62 4.38 -10.62 1.21
N LEU A 63 4.17 -11.69 0.44
CA LEU A 63 3.73 -12.99 0.97
C LEU A 63 4.60 -13.51 2.12
N PRO A 64 5.96 -13.44 2.07
CA PRO A 64 6.76 -13.95 3.17
C PRO A 64 6.61 -13.14 4.47
N ALA A 65 6.10 -11.91 4.43
CA ALA A 65 5.95 -11.05 5.60
C ALA A 65 4.50 -11.02 6.13
N ILE A 66 3.50 -11.03 5.24
CA ILE A 66 2.10 -10.76 5.57
C ILE A 66 1.25 -12.00 5.35
N GLN A 67 0.40 -12.32 6.33
CA GLN A 67 -0.41 -13.54 6.36
C GLN A 67 -1.80 -13.37 5.74
N ARG A 68 -2.34 -12.16 5.73
CA ARG A 68 -3.73 -11.87 5.38
C ARG A 68 -3.88 -10.45 4.88
N GLY A 69 -4.93 -10.20 4.13
CA GLY A 69 -5.17 -8.87 3.58
C GLY A 69 -6.54 -8.68 2.96
N VAL A 70 -6.86 -7.43 2.67
CA VAL A 70 -7.99 -7.02 1.85
C VAL A 70 -7.44 -6.27 0.65
N ILE A 71 -7.89 -6.64 -0.55
CA ILE A 71 -7.48 -6.04 -1.81
C ILE A 71 -8.69 -5.36 -2.40
N GLY A 72 -8.80 -4.06 -2.15
CA GLY A 72 -9.78 -3.21 -2.78
C GLY A 72 -9.42 -2.97 -4.24
N TYR A 73 -10.38 -3.09 -5.15
CA TYR A 73 -10.20 -2.71 -6.55
C TYR A 73 -11.43 -2.01 -7.12
N ASN A 74 -11.21 -1.13 -8.08
CA ASN A 74 -12.26 -0.32 -8.72
C ASN A 74 -11.92 -0.12 -10.21
N ASP A 75 -12.92 -0.33 -11.08
CA ASP A 75 -12.91 -0.04 -12.53
C ASP A 75 -11.60 -0.39 -13.23
N CYS A 76 -11.09 -1.60 -12.98
CA CYS A 76 -9.88 -2.08 -13.62
C CYS A 76 -10.20 -2.54 -15.05
N THR A 77 -9.40 -2.09 -16.01
CA THR A 77 -9.59 -2.37 -17.46
C THR A 77 -8.32 -2.88 -18.14
N ASP A 78 -7.26 -3.13 -17.39
CA ASP A 78 -5.93 -3.48 -17.89
C ASP A 78 -5.48 -4.92 -17.57
N GLY A 79 -6.38 -5.76 -17.02
CA GLY A 79 -6.04 -7.11 -16.54
C GLY A 79 -5.78 -7.20 -15.03
N SER A 80 -5.83 -6.08 -14.29
CA SER A 80 -5.59 -6.10 -12.84
C SER A 80 -6.63 -6.90 -12.05
N GLU A 81 -7.90 -6.90 -12.46
CA GLU A 81 -8.97 -7.61 -11.75
C GLU A 81 -8.72 -9.13 -11.76
N GLU A 82 -8.35 -9.67 -12.91
CA GLU A 82 -8.04 -11.07 -13.11
C GLU A 82 -6.85 -11.52 -12.24
N ILE A 83 -5.78 -10.72 -12.19
CA ILE A 83 -4.61 -10.98 -11.34
C ILE A 83 -5.02 -11.01 -9.86
N ILE A 84 -5.86 -10.07 -9.41
CA ILE A 84 -6.34 -10.02 -8.01
C ILE A 84 -7.16 -11.27 -7.67
N LEU A 85 -8.09 -11.65 -8.54
CA LEU A 85 -8.97 -12.80 -8.31
C LEU A 85 -8.17 -14.11 -8.31
N GLU A 86 -7.22 -14.27 -9.24
CA GLU A 86 -6.32 -15.43 -9.26
C GLU A 86 -5.45 -15.49 -8.00
N PHE A 87 -4.88 -14.35 -7.59
CA PHE A 87 -4.07 -14.26 -6.37
C PHE A 87 -4.88 -14.65 -5.12
N CYS A 88 -6.09 -14.10 -4.95
CA CYS A 88 -6.93 -14.42 -3.80
C CYS A 88 -7.46 -15.87 -3.84
N LYS A 89 -7.65 -16.44 -5.04
CA LYS A 89 -7.96 -17.88 -5.18
C LYS A 89 -6.80 -18.75 -4.72
N GLN A 90 -5.57 -18.37 -5.05
CA GLN A 90 -4.37 -19.08 -4.63
C GLN A 90 -4.08 -18.89 -3.12
N TYR A 91 -4.34 -17.70 -2.59
CA TYR A 91 -4.10 -17.31 -1.20
C TYR A 91 -5.38 -16.82 -0.52
N PRO A 92 -6.27 -17.73 -0.05
CA PRO A 92 -7.61 -17.37 0.47
C PRO A 92 -7.63 -16.51 1.74
N SER A 93 -6.48 -16.31 2.39
CA SER A 93 -6.35 -15.33 3.49
C SER A 93 -6.30 -13.88 3.00
N PHE A 94 -6.22 -13.66 1.68
CA PHE A 94 -6.42 -12.37 1.03
C PHE A 94 -7.80 -12.31 0.40
N ILE A 95 -8.52 -11.23 0.68
CA ILE A 95 -9.93 -11.08 0.31
C ILE A 95 -10.06 -10.01 -0.77
N PRO A 96 -10.57 -10.34 -1.96
CA PRO A 96 -10.80 -9.36 -3.01
C PRO A 96 -12.10 -8.58 -2.72
N ILE A 97 -12.02 -7.25 -2.75
CA ILE A 97 -13.13 -6.36 -2.44
C ILE A 97 -13.38 -5.43 -3.65
N LYS A 98 -14.41 -5.74 -4.46
CA LYS A 98 -14.83 -4.87 -5.56
C LYS A 98 -15.59 -3.67 -5.01
N TYR A 99 -15.11 -2.46 -5.30
CA TYR A 99 -15.84 -1.26 -4.95
C TYR A 99 -16.96 -1.00 -5.98
N PRO A 100 -18.23 -0.83 -5.56
CA PRO A 100 -19.36 -0.85 -6.49
C PRO A 100 -19.62 0.49 -7.20
N TYR A 101 -18.87 1.55 -6.89
CA TYR A 101 -19.06 2.88 -7.46
C TYR A 101 -17.82 3.35 -8.21
N GLU A 102 -18.02 4.11 -9.28
CA GLU A 102 -16.92 4.77 -9.99
C GLU A 102 -16.21 5.78 -9.09
N ILE A 103 -14.88 5.80 -9.11
CA ILE A 103 -14.10 6.83 -8.42
C ILE A 103 -13.79 8.03 -9.31
N GLN A 104 -14.24 9.19 -8.85
CA GLN A 104 -14.06 10.49 -9.50
C GLN A 104 -13.14 11.36 -8.63
N ILE A 105 -11.89 11.52 -9.07
CA ILE A 105 -10.93 12.36 -8.34
C ILE A 105 -11.29 13.83 -8.48
N GLN A 106 -11.69 14.26 -9.68
CA GLN A 106 -12.06 15.65 -9.96
C GLN A 106 -13.58 15.82 -9.84
N ASN A 107 -14.01 16.81 -9.05
CA ASN A 107 -15.42 17.18 -8.85
C ASN A 107 -16.37 15.97 -8.72
N PRO A 108 -16.19 15.11 -7.70
CA PRO A 108 -17.03 13.92 -7.50
C PRO A 108 -18.51 14.28 -7.37
N LYS A 109 -19.38 13.51 -8.03
CA LYS A 109 -20.83 13.77 -8.07
C LYS A 109 -21.55 13.41 -6.76
N SER A 110 -21.07 12.39 -6.06
CA SER A 110 -21.63 11.94 -4.78
C SER A 110 -20.53 11.51 -3.81
N GLU A 111 -20.92 11.21 -2.58
CA GLU A 111 -20.03 10.80 -1.51
C GLU A 111 -19.33 9.46 -1.82
N GLU A 112 -20.04 8.55 -2.47
CA GLU A 112 -19.56 7.24 -2.90
C GLU A 112 -18.50 7.33 -4.00
N ASN A 113 -18.56 8.39 -4.83
CA ASN A 113 -17.57 8.61 -5.89
C ASN A 113 -16.23 9.17 -5.36
N LYS A 114 -16.18 9.59 -4.09
CA LYS A 114 -14.98 10.17 -3.49
C LYS A 114 -13.95 9.09 -3.14
N LEU A 115 -12.68 9.38 -3.44
CA LEU A 115 -11.58 8.46 -3.19
C LEU A 115 -11.51 8.00 -1.72
N TYR A 116 -11.71 8.91 -0.76
CA TYR A 116 -11.63 8.55 0.65
C TYR A 116 -12.77 7.60 1.12
N SER A 117 -13.94 7.63 0.45
CA SER A 117 -15.05 6.71 0.72
C SER A 117 -14.70 5.29 0.31
N TYR A 118 -14.02 5.13 -0.83
CA TYR A 118 -13.45 3.84 -1.24
C TYR A 118 -12.42 3.30 -0.25
N TYR A 119 -11.50 4.14 0.23
CA TYR A 119 -10.56 3.74 1.28
C TYR A 119 -11.28 3.24 2.54
N ASN A 120 -12.29 3.99 3.01
CA ASN A 120 -13.05 3.62 4.20
C ASN A 120 -13.90 2.34 3.98
N TYR A 121 -14.46 2.14 2.79
CA TYR A 121 -15.20 0.94 2.44
C TYR A 121 -14.31 -0.30 2.52
N VAL A 122 -13.15 -0.29 1.86
CA VAL A 122 -12.19 -1.40 1.93
C VAL A 122 -11.71 -1.62 3.36
N ALA A 123 -11.43 -0.56 4.10
CA ALA A 123 -10.98 -0.65 5.49
C ALA A 123 -12.04 -1.19 6.45
N SER A 124 -13.34 -1.12 6.09
CA SER A 124 -14.42 -1.68 6.91
C SER A 124 -14.41 -3.21 7.00
N PHE A 125 -13.71 -3.88 6.08
CA PHE A 125 -13.51 -5.34 6.10
C PHE A 125 -12.38 -5.76 7.04
N ILE A 126 -11.62 -4.82 7.61
CA ILE A 126 -10.58 -5.08 8.60
C ILE A 126 -11.16 -4.85 10.01
N PRO A 127 -11.05 -5.83 10.93
CA PRO A 127 -11.51 -5.68 12.31
C PRO A 127 -10.91 -4.45 13.01
N LYS A 128 -11.68 -3.86 13.93
CA LYS A 128 -11.19 -2.78 14.79
C LYS A 128 -10.19 -3.31 15.81
N ASP A 129 -9.28 -2.43 16.25
CA ASP A 129 -8.19 -2.75 17.18
C ASP A 129 -7.15 -3.76 16.69
N GLU A 130 -7.21 -4.19 15.41
CA GLU A 130 -6.16 -4.97 14.76
C GLU A 130 -5.19 -4.08 13.96
N TRP A 131 -4.00 -4.58 13.69
CA TRP A 131 -3.00 -3.86 12.90
C TRP A 131 -3.26 -4.01 11.41
N LEU A 132 -3.03 -2.94 10.66
CA LEU A 132 -2.99 -2.97 9.20
C LEU A 132 -1.76 -2.26 8.68
N ILE A 133 -1.30 -2.68 7.51
CA ILE A 133 -0.26 -2.00 6.75
C ILE A 133 -0.81 -1.61 5.39
N LYS A 134 -0.69 -0.33 5.02
CA LYS A 134 -1.01 0.12 3.66
C LYS A 134 0.09 -0.37 2.72
N ILE A 135 -0.32 -1.10 1.68
CA ILE A 135 0.56 -1.62 0.63
C ILE A 135 0.14 -1.01 -0.70
N ASP A 136 1.09 -0.40 -1.40
CA ASP A 136 0.89 0.18 -2.73
C ASP A 136 1.49 -0.79 -3.77
N VAL A 137 0.71 -1.13 -4.80
CA VAL A 137 1.05 -2.24 -5.72
C VAL A 137 1.99 -1.85 -6.86
N ASP A 138 2.44 -0.59 -6.88
CA ASP A 138 3.59 -0.09 -7.64
C ASP A 138 4.90 -0.20 -6.85
N HIS A 139 4.89 -0.88 -5.69
CA HIS A 139 6.07 -1.16 -4.88
C HIS A 139 6.45 -2.65 -4.87
N ILE A 140 7.74 -2.95 -4.78
CA ILE A 140 8.29 -4.27 -4.47
C ILE A 140 8.95 -4.21 -3.09
N TYR A 141 8.61 -5.17 -2.21
CA TYR A 141 9.00 -5.14 -0.80
C TYR A 141 10.10 -6.15 -0.47
N ASP A 142 11.05 -5.76 0.37
CA ASP A 142 11.94 -6.69 1.07
C ASP A 142 11.18 -7.30 2.25
N ALA A 143 10.64 -8.50 2.05
CA ALA A 143 9.78 -9.16 3.03
C ALA A 143 10.46 -9.38 4.39
N LYS A 144 11.77 -9.64 4.42
CA LYS A 144 12.51 -9.85 5.67
C LYS A 144 12.60 -8.58 6.49
N LYS A 145 12.90 -7.45 5.84
CA LYS A 145 12.94 -6.15 6.52
C LYS A 145 11.53 -5.70 6.91
N LEU A 146 10.55 -5.94 6.05
CA LEU A 146 9.14 -5.66 6.30
C LEU A 146 8.63 -6.44 7.52
N TYR A 147 8.96 -7.73 7.62
CA TYR A 147 8.58 -8.52 8.79
C TYR A 147 9.29 -8.05 10.07
N LYS A 148 10.58 -7.67 9.98
CA LYS A 148 11.33 -7.13 11.12
C LYS A 148 10.74 -5.82 11.63
N SER A 149 10.26 -4.93 10.75
CA SER A 149 9.69 -3.64 11.18
C SER A 149 8.40 -3.80 11.98
N PHE A 150 7.70 -4.93 11.86
CA PHE A 150 6.50 -5.22 12.64
C PHE A 150 6.77 -5.35 14.15
N TYR A 151 8.04 -5.50 14.54
CA TYR A 151 8.48 -5.48 15.94
C TYR A 151 8.63 -4.07 16.53
N ILE A 152 8.67 -3.03 15.70
CA ILE A 152 8.87 -1.65 16.13
C ILE A 152 7.73 -1.18 17.06
N PRO A 153 6.44 -1.25 16.67
CA PRO A 153 5.37 -0.75 17.51
C PRO A 153 5.25 -1.56 18.81
N LYS A 154 5.14 -0.85 19.93
CA LYS A 154 4.98 -1.41 21.28
C LYS A 154 3.59 -1.13 21.85
N ASN A 155 2.90 -0.11 21.35
CA ASN A 155 1.56 0.27 21.77
C ASN A 155 0.68 0.65 20.55
N LYS A 156 -0.64 0.70 20.75
CA LYS A 156 -1.61 0.96 19.66
C LYS A 156 -1.55 2.37 19.06
N TYR A 157 -0.83 3.30 19.68
CA TYR A 157 -0.63 4.67 19.20
C TYR A 157 0.66 4.82 18.39
N ASP A 158 1.49 3.78 18.31
CA ASP A 158 2.67 3.77 17.46
C ASP A 158 2.27 3.60 15.99
N VAL A 159 3.05 4.23 15.11
CA VAL A 159 2.93 4.15 13.65
C VAL A 159 4.31 3.94 13.08
N VAL A 160 4.44 3.02 12.14
CA VAL A 160 5.69 2.81 11.40
C VAL A 160 5.49 3.30 9.97
N SER A 161 6.29 4.28 9.55
CA SER A 161 6.39 4.76 8.18
C SER A 161 7.54 4.10 7.45
N TYR A 162 7.28 3.67 6.22
CA TYR A 162 8.21 2.90 5.44
C TYR A 162 9.00 3.76 4.46
N SER A 163 10.32 3.65 4.55
CA SER A 163 11.26 4.34 3.67
C SER A 163 11.39 3.59 2.34
N ARG A 164 11.44 4.34 1.25
CA ARG A 164 11.48 3.82 -0.12
C ARG A 164 12.56 4.47 -0.97
N VAL A 165 12.90 3.81 -2.07
CA VAL A 165 13.57 4.46 -3.20
C VAL A 165 12.66 4.39 -4.41
N ASP A 166 12.68 5.44 -5.22
CA ASP A 166 11.93 5.47 -6.47
C ASP A 166 12.87 5.02 -7.62
N ILE A 167 12.39 4.09 -8.44
CA ILE A 167 13.08 3.52 -9.58
C ILE A 167 12.32 3.87 -10.86
N HIS A 168 13.04 4.38 -11.85
CA HIS A 168 12.56 4.58 -13.20
C HIS A 168 13.14 3.51 -14.13
N TYR A 169 12.27 2.84 -14.89
CA TYR A 169 12.68 1.93 -15.96
C TYR A 169 12.48 2.63 -17.31
N PHE A 170 13.55 2.74 -18.09
CA PHE A 170 13.55 3.40 -19.39
C PHE A 170 14.68 2.87 -20.27
N ASN A 171 14.38 2.64 -21.56
CA ASN A 171 15.32 2.10 -22.54
C ASN A 171 16.14 0.92 -21.99
N ASP A 172 15.46 -0.08 -21.42
CA ASP A 172 16.07 -1.29 -20.83
C ASP A 172 17.06 -1.04 -19.67
N ASN A 173 17.00 0.15 -19.06
CA ASN A 173 17.85 0.53 -17.94
C ASN A 173 17.01 0.94 -16.73
N PHE A 174 17.58 0.73 -15.53
CA PHE A 174 16.99 1.15 -14.26
C PHE A 174 17.77 2.34 -13.68
N PHE A 175 17.03 3.38 -13.29
CA PHE A 175 17.59 4.60 -12.73
C PHE A 175 17.01 4.87 -11.34
N LEU A 176 17.87 5.28 -10.41
CA LEU A 176 17.45 5.77 -9.10
C LEU A 176 17.02 7.22 -9.20
N CYS A 177 15.81 7.52 -8.73
CA CYS A 177 15.27 8.88 -8.77
C CYS A 177 15.69 9.64 -7.51
N LYS A 178 16.33 10.79 -7.70
CA LYS A 178 16.68 11.73 -6.62
C LYS A 178 15.57 12.74 -6.40
N ASP A 179 15.44 13.25 -5.18
CA ASP A 179 14.68 14.46 -4.91
C ASP A 179 15.48 15.72 -5.30
N ASN A 180 14.87 16.90 -5.14
CA ASN A 180 15.49 18.20 -5.47
C ASN A 180 16.77 18.49 -4.66
N ASN A 181 17.00 17.78 -3.54
CA ASN A 181 18.17 17.92 -2.69
C ASN A 181 19.22 16.83 -2.98
N GLY A 182 18.99 15.97 -3.98
CA GLY A 182 19.88 14.87 -4.32
C GLY A 182 19.69 13.60 -3.49
N ASN A 183 18.70 13.54 -2.60
CA ASN A 183 18.45 12.36 -1.77
C ASN A 183 17.73 11.27 -2.57
N ILE A 184 18.14 10.02 -2.36
CA ILE A 184 17.53 8.84 -3.01
C ILE A 184 16.51 8.17 -2.08
N LEU A 185 16.80 8.14 -0.77
CA LEU A 185 15.89 7.59 0.23
C LEU A 185 14.76 8.58 0.50
N LYS A 186 13.52 8.11 0.35
CA LYS A 186 12.30 8.90 0.53
C LYS A 186 11.47 8.35 1.67
N GLU A 187 10.91 9.27 2.46
CA GLU A 187 10.03 8.97 3.59
C GLU A 187 8.66 9.64 3.38
N PRO A 188 7.88 9.15 2.42
CA PRO A 188 6.66 9.82 1.95
C PRO A 188 5.52 9.88 2.97
N GLY A 189 5.53 9.03 4.01
CA GLY A 189 4.47 8.96 5.02
C GLY A 189 3.14 8.38 4.51
N ASP A 190 3.13 7.73 3.33
CA ASP A 190 1.95 7.15 2.68
C ASP A 190 1.82 5.63 2.86
N CYS A 191 2.92 4.92 3.11
CA CYS A 191 2.99 3.51 3.45
C CYS A 191 3.20 3.37 4.96
N LEU A 192 2.15 2.96 5.69
CA LEU A 192 2.11 2.98 7.15
C LEU A 192 1.64 1.64 7.72
N LEU A 193 2.32 1.11 8.74
CA LEU A 193 1.79 0.10 9.66
C LEU A 193 1.17 0.83 10.86
N ILE A 194 -0.11 0.58 11.11
CA ILE A 194 -0.92 1.33 12.05
C ILE A 194 -2.05 0.47 12.60
N ASN A 195 -2.36 0.63 13.90
CA ASN A 195 -3.49 -0.03 14.51
C ASN A 195 -4.82 0.66 14.13
N ASN A 196 -5.83 -0.13 13.74
CA ASN A 196 -7.19 0.29 13.34
C ASN A 196 -8.06 0.75 14.54
N TYR A 197 -7.45 1.45 15.49
CA TYR A 197 -8.12 2.14 16.59
C TYR A 197 -8.49 3.56 16.16
N ASN A 198 -9.79 3.85 16.04
CA ASN A 198 -10.32 5.14 15.58
C ASN A 198 -9.74 5.64 14.25
N LEU A 199 -9.32 4.71 13.38
CA LEU A 199 -8.73 5.02 12.10
C LEU A 199 -9.82 5.34 11.08
N LYS A 200 -9.66 6.47 10.37
CA LYS A 200 -10.58 6.91 9.31
C LYS A 200 -9.84 7.77 8.29
N TRP A 201 -10.07 7.51 7.01
CA TRP A 201 -9.68 8.40 5.92
C TRP A 201 -10.69 9.53 5.82
N LYS A 202 -10.21 10.75 5.59
CA LYS A 202 -11.05 11.94 5.36
C LYS A 202 -10.73 12.56 4.01
N GLU A 203 -11.70 13.28 3.47
CA GLU A 203 -11.49 14.12 2.30
C GLU A 203 -10.45 15.20 2.58
N VAL A 204 -9.56 15.39 1.60
CA VAL A 204 -8.78 16.61 1.46
C VAL A 204 -9.01 17.15 0.05
N LEU A 205 -9.45 18.40 -0.01
CA LEU A 205 -9.62 19.10 -1.27
C LEU A 205 -8.30 19.76 -1.66
N ILE A 206 -7.82 19.41 -2.85
CA ILE A 206 -6.63 20.00 -3.46
C ILE A 206 -7.06 20.78 -4.68
N ASP A 207 -6.57 22.02 -4.79
CA ASP A 207 -6.72 22.82 -5.98
C ASP A 207 -5.49 22.66 -6.85
N ARG A 208 -5.67 22.19 -8.09
CA ARG A 208 -4.58 21.95 -9.03
C ARG A 208 -4.40 23.17 -9.95
N ILE A 209 -4.06 24.32 -9.37
CA ILE A 209 -3.61 25.48 -10.17
C ILE A 209 -2.10 25.35 -10.43
N ASN A 210 -1.70 25.39 -11.70
CA ASN A 210 -0.29 25.37 -12.15
C ASN A 210 0.51 24.15 -11.64
N ASN A 211 -0.09 22.95 -11.62
CA ASN A 211 0.53 21.70 -11.11
C ASN A 211 1.02 21.73 -9.66
N ASN A 212 0.64 22.75 -8.87
CA ASN A 212 0.97 22.81 -7.46
C ASN A 212 -0.15 22.15 -6.63
N TRP A 213 0.21 21.20 -5.77
CA TRP A 213 -0.71 20.53 -4.86
C TRP A 213 -0.94 21.40 -3.62
N LYS A 214 -1.79 22.43 -3.74
CA LYS A 214 -2.17 23.27 -2.60
C LYS A 214 -3.54 22.85 -2.08
N LYS A 215 -3.70 22.80 -0.75
CA LYS A 215 -5.02 22.63 -0.15
C LYS A 215 -5.94 23.73 -0.66
N ALA A 216 -7.11 23.35 -1.16
CA ALA A 216 -8.11 24.29 -1.60
C ALA A 216 -8.51 25.20 -0.43
N THR A 217 -8.58 26.51 -0.68
CA THR A 217 -9.10 27.50 0.27
C THR A 217 -10.50 27.92 -0.16
N LYS A 218 -11.27 28.58 0.72
CA LYS A 218 -12.63 29.04 0.38
C LYS A 218 -12.70 29.98 -0.83
N GLN A 219 -11.59 30.58 -1.25
CA GLN A 219 -11.51 31.44 -2.44
C GLN A 219 -11.14 30.66 -3.72
N SER A 220 -10.70 29.41 -3.59
CA SER A 220 -10.14 28.62 -4.67
C SER A 220 -11.13 27.60 -5.24
N PHE A 221 -12.44 27.89 -5.19
CA PHE A 221 -13.46 27.06 -5.85
C PHE A 221 -13.40 27.25 -7.37
N SER A 222 -12.31 26.78 -7.97
CA SER A 222 -12.15 26.58 -9.41
C SER A 222 -12.93 25.34 -9.85
N SER A 223 -13.16 25.17 -11.15
CA SER A 223 -13.69 23.91 -11.70
C SER A 223 -12.68 22.74 -11.66
N ASN A 224 -11.49 22.91 -11.06
CA ASN A 224 -10.40 21.92 -11.02
C ASN A 224 -10.09 21.45 -9.59
N ILE A 225 -11.11 21.19 -8.77
CA ILE A 225 -10.92 20.65 -7.43
C ILE A 225 -10.76 19.13 -7.49
N HIS A 226 -9.70 18.64 -6.85
CA HIS A 226 -9.44 17.22 -6.64
C HIS A 226 -9.82 16.82 -5.22
N SER A 227 -10.69 15.83 -5.08
CA SER A 227 -11.04 15.18 -3.81
C SER A 227 -10.15 13.96 -3.60
N LEU A 228 -9.22 14.07 -2.65
CA LEU A 228 -8.30 12.99 -2.29
C LEU A 228 -8.58 12.49 -0.87
N GLU A 229 -7.96 11.37 -0.54
CA GLU A 229 -7.92 10.79 0.78
C GLU A 229 -6.76 11.34 1.61
N GLN A 230 -7.00 11.53 2.90
CA GLN A 230 -5.95 11.68 3.89
C GLN A 230 -6.27 10.84 5.12
N LEU A 231 -5.36 9.96 5.50
CA LEU A 231 -5.45 9.22 6.75
C LEU A 231 -5.21 10.17 7.93
N LYS A 232 -6.15 10.24 8.87
CA LYS A 232 -5.98 11.02 10.09
C LYS A 232 -5.45 10.12 11.20
N TYR A 233 -4.23 10.41 11.65
CA TYR A 233 -3.59 9.68 12.74
C TYR A 233 -2.89 10.64 13.72
N LYS A 234 -3.52 11.79 14.02
CA LYS A 234 -3.03 12.76 15.01
C LYS A 234 -2.82 12.08 16.38
N HIS A 235 -1.85 12.58 17.14
CA HIS A 235 -1.46 12.08 18.48
C HIS A 235 -0.89 10.65 18.48
N ARG A 236 -0.22 10.27 17.40
CA ARG A 236 0.50 9.01 17.27
C ARG A 236 2.00 9.24 17.22
N ILE A 237 2.76 8.27 17.71
CA ILE A 237 4.23 8.29 17.71
C ILE A 237 4.71 7.67 16.40
N LEU A 238 5.47 8.43 15.62
CA LEU A 238 5.94 8.01 14.30
C LEU A 238 7.36 7.45 14.38
N PHE A 239 7.56 6.25 13.83
CA PHE A 239 8.84 5.62 13.61
C PHE A 239 9.11 5.48 12.12
N HIS A 240 10.38 5.54 11.74
CA HIS A 240 10.83 5.39 10.36
C HIS A 240 11.69 4.14 10.26
N THR A 241 11.54 3.41 9.16
CA THR A 241 12.30 2.19 8.91
C THR A 241 13.56 2.47 8.10
N GLU A 242 14.46 1.50 8.06
CA GLU A 242 15.44 1.37 6.97
C GLU A 242 14.74 1.25 5.59
N LEU A 243 15.51 1.21 4.50
CA LEU A 243 14.97 0.96 3.17
C LEU A 243 14.26 -0.41 3.11
N ASN A 244 12.95 -0.39 2.86
CA ASN A 244 12.10 -1.58 2.85
C ASN A 244 11.49 -1.90 1.49
N ASN A 245 11.33 -0.91 0.61
CA ASN A 245 10.61 -1.11 -0.63
C ASN A 245 11.14 -0.22 -1.77
N TYR A 246 10.97 -0.76 -2.98
CA TYR A 246 11.36 -0.16 -4.25
C TYR A 246 10.08 0.22 -5.00
N HIS A 247 9.91 1.51 -5.29
CA HIS A 247 8.69 2.05 -5.89
C HIS A 247 8.93 2.38 -7.35
N PHE A 248 7.97 2.04 -8.21
CA PHE A 248 8.02 2.26 -9.65
C PHE A 248 6.97 3.29 -10.09
N PRO A 249 7.11 4.57 -9.68
CA PRO A 249 6.06 5.58 -9.86
C PRO A 249 5.69 5.84 -11.32
N PHE A 250 6.63 5.60 -12.24
CA PHE A 250 6.53 6.01 -13.63
C PHE A 250 6.05 4.92 -14.59
N LEU A 251 5.82 3.70 -14.10
CA LEU A 251 5.16 2.66 -14.90
C LEU A 251 3.67 3.00 -15.12
N LYS A 252 3.11 3.90 -14.30
CA LYS A 252 1.77 4.46 -14.48
C LYS A 252 1.76 5.41 -15.66
N LYS A 253 0.96 5.09 -16.69
CA LYS A 253 0.80 5.92 -17.91
C LYS A 253 0.53 7.40 -17.62
N HIS A 254 -0.29 7.72 -16.62
CA HIS A 254 -0.61 9.12 -16.29
C HIS A 254 0.55 9.89 -15.62
N ARG A 255 1.51 9.20 -15.00
CA ARG A 255 2.72 9.79 -14.38
C ARG A 255 3.93 9.77 -15.31
N ALA A 256 3.91 8.98 -16.38
CA ALA A 256 4.99 8.95 -17.35
C ALA A 256 5.30 10.35 -17.95
N GLN A 257 4.29 11.23 -18.00
CA GLN A 257 4.43 12.62 -18.47
C GLN A 257 5.17 13.53 -17.48
N ASP A 258 5.33 13.12 -16.23
CA ASP A 258 5.96 13.94 -15.18
C ASP A 258 7.49 13.75 -15.13
N ILE A 259 8.07 12.84 -15.93
CA ILE A 259 9.53 12.60 -16.01
C ILE A 259 10.26 13.73 -16.74
N TYR A 260 9.60 14.38 -17.69
CA TYR A 260 10.20 15.39 -18.58
C TYR A 260 9.89 16.82 -18.14
N LYS A 261 9.50 17.03 -16.87
CA LYS A 261 9.19 18.33 -16.27
C LYS A 261 10.08 18.58 -15.07
#